data_AF-A0A7K3YEC9-F1
#
_entry.id   AF-A0A7K3YEC9-F1
#
_cell.length_a   1.000
_cell.length_b   1.000
_cell.length_c   1.000
_cell.angle_alpha   90.00
_cell.angle_beta   90.00
_cell.angle_gamma   90.00
#
_symmetry.space_group_name_H-M   'P 1'
#
loop_
_entity.id
_entity.type
_entity.pdbx_description
1 polymer ?
#
loop_
_entity_poly.entity_id
_entity_poly.type
_entity_poly.pdbx_seq_one_letter_code
_entity_poly.pdbx_strand_id
1 'polypeptide(L)'
;AYLFIGAGGILAVDPFYGTVNGLSITSFETLMIAVFIFLGIFAAAFVLGRRGFCRVVCPIAGLMIVGRKIRNAVGWPALRLAADAGRCIGCERCLKACPMGLDVHGGIREGDMESAECILCAACADACPEGAITYGIRGR
;
A
#
# COMPACT_ATOMS: atom_id res chain seq x y z
N ALA A 1 -11.37 13.28 33.06
CA ALA A 1 -11.78 12.11 33.87
C ALA A 1 -12.89 12.46 34.87
N TYR A 2 -12.72 13.45 35.75
CA TYR A 2 -13.72 13.82 36.77
C TYR A 2 -15.11 14.18 36.23
N LEU A 3 -15.20 14.91 35.10
CA LEU A 3 -16.48 15.25 34.47
C LEU A 3 -17.26 14.03 33.94
N PHE A 4 -16.58 12.96 33.53
CA PHE A 4 -17.20 11.72 33.04
C PHE A 4 -17.79 10.87 34.18
N ILE A 5 -17.14 10.88 35.34
CA ILE A 5 -17.60 10.14 36.53
C ILE A 5 -18.73 10.91 37.23
N GLY A 6 -18.66 12.25 37.26
CA GLY A 6 -19.71 13.09 37.83
C GLY A 6 -21.04 13.07 37.06
N ALA A 7 -21.02 12.73 35.77
CA ALA A 7 -22.22 12.61 34.93
C ALA A 7 -22.88 11.21 34.96
N GLY A 8 -22.44 10.32 35.86
CA GLY A 8 -23.03 8.98 36.02
C GLY A 8 -22.30 7.85 35.29
N GLY A 9 -21.16 8.13 34.62
CA GLY A 9 -20.37 7.12 33.92
C GLY A 9 -21.10 6.46 32.75
N ILE A 10 -20.48 5.42 32.16
CA ILE A 10 -21.11 4.61 31.11
C ILE A 10 -21.99 3.56 31.80
N LEU A 11 -23.29 3.85 31.91
CA LEU A 11 -24.25 2.97 32.58
C LEU A 11 -24.63 1.74 31.73
N ALA A 12 -24.53 1.86 30.40
CA ALA A 12 -24.70 0.75 29.47
C ALA A 12 -23.95 1.07 28.16
N VAL A 13 -23.35 0.04 27.56
CA VAL A 13 -22.89 0.08 26.17
C VAL A 13 -23.93 -0.67 25.36
N ASP A 14 -24.76 0.06 24.64
CA ASP A 14 -25.72 -0.55 23.72
C ASP A 14 -25.09 -0.61 22.31
N PRO A 15 -24.66 -1.80 21.85
CA PRO A 15 -24.06 -1.96 20.52
C PRO A 15 -25.07 -1.72 19.38
N PHE A 16 -26.36 -1.60 19.71
CA PHE A 16 -27.45 -1.35 18.75
C PHE A 16 -28.02 0.08 18.84
N TYR A 17 -27.38 0.96 19.61
CA TYR A 17 -27.77 2.37 19.69
C TYR A 17 -27.70 3.04 18.30
N GLY A 18 -28.86 3.46 17.78
CA GLY A 18 -28.98 4.05 16.44
C GLY A 18 -29.13 3.05 15.28
N THR A 19 -29.36 1.76 15.57
CA THR A 19 -29.69 0.75 14.55
C THR A 19 -31.18 0.41 14.58
N VAL A 20 -31.80 0.31 13.40
CA VAL A 20 -33.19 -0.15 13.25
C VAL A 20 -33.13 -1.46 12.47
N ASN A 21 -33.59 -2.57 13.06
CA ASN A 21 -33.49 -3.93 12.50
C ASN A 21 -32.05 -4.45 12.26
N GLY A 22 -31.08 -4.05 13.07
CA GLY A 22 -29.69 -4.53 12.97
C GLY A 22 -28.86 -3.88 11.86
N LEU A 23 -29.45 -2.92 11.14
CA LEU A 23 -28.77 -2.04 10.20
C LEU A 23 -28.81 -0.61 10.76
N SER A 24 -27.72 0.14 10.68
CA SER A 24 -27.66 1.57 11.05
C SER A 24 -28.42 2.46 10.04
N ILE A 25 -29.61 2.02 9.59
CA ILE A 25 -30.39 2.66 8.54
C ILE A 25 -31.64 3.23 9.20
N THR A 26 -31.60 4.52 9.51
CA THR A 26 -32.70 5.26 10.12
C THR A 26 -33.68 5.83 9.08
N SER A 27 -33.34 5.82 7.78
CA SER A 27 -34.17 6.39 6.71
C SER A 27 -33.84 5.84 5.30
N PHE A 28 -34.77 5.97 4.35
CA PHE A 28 -34.53 5.62 2.94
C PHE A 28 -33.40 6.45 2.30
N GLU A 29 -33.20 7.69 2.76
CA GLU A 29 -32.17 8.59 2.27
C GLU A 29 -30.76 8.11 2.63
N THR A 30 -30.57 7.59 3.84
CA THR A 30 -29.27 7.05 4.29
C THR A 30 -28.87 5.79 3.53
N LEU A 31 -29.84 4.96 3.14
CA LEU A 31 -29.63 3.82 2.25
C LEU A 31 -29.12 4.26 0.88
N MET A 32 -29.80 5.23 0.25
CA MET A 32 -29.42 5.71 -1.08
C MET A 32 -28.01 6.29 -1.09
N ILE A 33 -27.66 7.10 -0.09
CA ILE A 33 -26.31 7.67 0.05
C ILE A 33 -25.26 6.57 0.22
N ALA A 34 -25.50 5.59 1.10
CA ALA A 34 -24.57 4.48 1.32
C ALA A 34 -24.34 3.67 0.04
N VAL A 35 -25.42 3.35 -0.69
CA VAL A 35 -25.35 2.59 -1.95
C VAL A 35 -24.56 3.37 -3.01
N PHE A 36 -24.79 4.68 -3.15
CA PHE A 36 -24.04 5.51 -4.11
C PHE A 36 -22.56 5.61 -3.75
N ILE A 37 -22.21 5.75 -2.48
CA ILE A 37 -20.81 5.75 -2.03
C ILE A 37 -20.15 4.41 -2.34
N PHE A 38 -20.81 3.29 -2.02
CA PHE A 38 -20.28 1.96 -2.31
C PHE A 38 -20.12 1.73 -3.82
N LEU A 39 -21.12 2.09 -4.63
CA LEU A 39 -21.04 2.00 -6.08
C LEU A 39 -19.94 2.89 -6.66
N GLY A 40 -19.79 4.12 -6.15
CA GLY A 40 -18.74 5.05 -6.57
C GLY A 40 -17.34 4.52 -6.25
N ILE A 41 -17.12 3.97 -5.05
CA ILE A 41 -15.86 3.34 -4.66
C ILE A 41 -15.59 2.10 -5.53
N PHE A 42 -16.61 1.27 -5.77
CA PHE A 42 -16.47 0.05 -6.57
C PHE A 42 -16.17 0.37 -8.04
N ALA A 43 -16.87 1.35 -8.61
CA ALA A 43 -16.63 1.85 -9.96
C ALA A 43 -15.23 2.49 -10.08
N ALA A 44 -14.82 3.30 -9.10
CA ALA A 44 -13.47 3.85 -9.06
C ALA A 44 -12.40 2.75 -8.93
N ALA A 45 -12.63 1.73 -8.10
CA ALA A 45 -11.73 0.59 -7.99
C ALA A 45 -11.59 -0.18 -9.32
N PHE A 46 -12.68 -0.29 -10.08
CA PHE A 46 -12.69 -0.99 -11.38
C PHE A 46 -12.05 -0.16 -12.50
N VAL A 47 -12.35 1.15 -12.57
CA VAL A 47 -11.84 2.05 -13.61
C VAL A 47 -10.37 2.40 -13.39
N LEU A 48 -9.93 2.53 -12.14
CA LEU A 48 -8.57 2.99 -11.79
C LEU A 48 -7.56 1.82 -11.70
N GLY A 49 -7.95 0.61 -12.10
CA GLY A 49 -7.08 -0.56 -12.24
C GLY A 49 -6.66 -1.22 -10.92
N ARG A 50 -5.79 -2.24 -11.03
CA ARG A 50 -5.45 -3.23 -9.97
C ARG A 50 -5.09 -2.66 -8.58
N ARG A 51 -4.71 -1.38 -8.46
CA ARG A 51 -4.38 -0.70 -7.19
C ARG A 51 -4.69 0.80 -7.19
N GLY A 52 -5.60 1.29 -8.05
CA GLY A 52 -5.82 2.73 -8.20
C GLY A 52 -6.32 3.41 -6.93
N PHE A 53 -7.19 2.75 -6.16
CA PHE A 53 -7.60 3.23 -4.83
C PHE A 53 -6.41 3.37 -3.88
N CYS A 54 -5.54 2.36 -3.81
CA CYS A 54 -4.34 2.40 -2.98
C CYS A 54 -3.36 3.50 -3.41
N ARG A 55 -3.32 3.89 -4.68
CA ARG A 55 -2.38 4.93 -5.15
C ARG A 55 -2.94 6.35 -5.04
N VAL A 56 -4.23 6.53 -5.33
CA VAL A 56 -4.84 7.85 -5.53
C VAL A 56 -5.66 8.29 -4.32
N VAL A 57 -6.35 7.36 -3.66
CA VAL A 57 -7.31 7.67 -2.60
C VAL A 57 -6.74 7.35 -1.22
N CYS A 58 -5.84 6.37 -1.11
CA CYS A 58 -5.26 6.00 0.18
C CYS A 58 -4.21 7.03 0.65
N PRO A 59 -4.47 7.78 1.75
CA PRO A 59 -3.52 8.77 2.25
C PRO A 59 -2.20 8.15 2.72
N ILE A 60 -2.23 6.88 3.14
CA ILE A 60 -1.04 6.15 3.61
C ILE A 60 -0.06 5.92 2.47
N ALA A 61 -0.53 5.61 1.26
CA ALA A 61 0.36 5.41 0.12
C ALA A 61 1.07 6.70 -0.29
N GLY A 62 0.35 7.83 -0.29
CA GLY A 62 0.95 9.14 -0.50
C GLY A 62 2.05 9.44 0.52
N LEU A 63 1.76 9.19 1.80
CA LEU A 63 2.75 9.36 2.88
C LEU A 63 3.98 8.45 2.69
N MET A 64 3.80 7.19 2.30
CA MET A 64 4.92 6.27 2.06
C MET A 64 5.78 6.69 0.85
N ILE A 65 5.17 7.14 -0.24
CA ILE A 65 5.90 7.61 -1.43
C ILE A 65 6.70 8.88 -1.11
N VAL A 66 6.05 9.85 -0.45
CA VAL A 66 6.71 11.11 -0.05
C VAL A 66 7.82 10.83 0.96
N GLY A 67 7.55 10.02 1.98
CA GLY A 67 8.55 9.62 2.98
C GLY A 67 9.75 8.92 2.34
N ARG A 68 9.52 8.02 1.39
CA ARG A 68 10.59 7.37 0.62
C ARG A 68 11.39 8.38 -0.20
N LYS A 69 10.73 9.34 -0.86
CA LYS A 69 11.41 10.39 -1.63
C LYS A 69 12.28 11.28 -0.74
N ILE A 70 11.78 11.70 0.41
CA ILE A 70 12.52 12.50 1.40
C ILE A 70 13.72 11.72 1.92
N ARG A 71 13.50 10.47 2.36
CA ARG A 71 14.56 9.55 2.81
C ARG A 71 15.67 9.41 1.76
N ASN A 72 15.29 9.29 0.48
CA ASN A 72 16.23 9.17 -0.62
C ASN A 72 16.99 10.47 -0.89
N ALA A 73 16.35 11.63 -0.70
CA ALA A 73 16.97 12.95 -0.89
C ALA A 73 17.92 13.33 0.26
N VAL A 74 17.59 12.96 1.49
CA VAL A 74 18.40 13.20 2.70
C VAL A 74 19.56 12.18 2.82
N GLY A 75 19.57 11.13 2.00
CA GLY A 75 20.63 10.12 2.00
C GLY A 75 20.59 9.15 3.19
N TRP A 76 19.46 9.05 3.90
CA TRP A 76 19.36 8.19 5.08
C TRP A 76 19.56 6.70 4.75
N PRO A 77 20.24 5.95 5.64
CA PRO A 77 20.41 4.52 5.49
C PRO A 77 19.06 3.83 5.55
N ALA A 78 18.71 3.12 4.48
CA ALA A 78 17.43 2.47 4.34
C ALA A 78 17.55 1.16 3.56
N LEU A 79 16.54 0.29 3.73
CA LEU A 79 16.44 -0.93 2.95
C LEU A 79 16.28 -0.61 1.47
N ARG A 80 17.18 -1.17 0.66
CA ARG A 80 17.25 -1.01 -0.79
C ARG A 80 17.55 -2.34 -1.47
N LEU A 81 17.12 -2.45 -2.72
CA LEU A 81 17.53 -3.51 -3.63
C LEU A 81 18.74 -3.03 -4.42
N ALA A 82 19.70 -3.92 -4.63
CA ALA A 82 20.86 -3.72 -5.48
C ALA A 82 20.92 -4.88 -6.48
N ALA A 83 21.31 -4.59 -7.70
CA ALA A 83 21.46 -5.59 -8.74
C ALA A 83 22.88 -5.60 -9.30
N ASP A 84 23.35 -6.80 -9.65
CA ASP A 84 24.58 -7.03 -10.38
C ASP A 84 24.24 -7.47 -11.81
N ALA A 85 24.38 -6.54 -12.76
CA ALA A 85 24.09 -6.79 -14.17
C ALA A 85 24.99 -7.89 -14.76
N GLY A 86 26.21 -8.07 -14.24
CA GLY A 86 27.15 -9.09 -14.73
C GLY A 86 26.71 -10.52 -14.40
N ARG A 87 25.93 -10.70 -13.33
CA ARG A 87 25.36 -11.99 -12.92
C ARG A 87 23.99 -12.26 -13.55
N CYS A 88 23.39 -11.27 -14.22
CA CYS A 88 22.06 -11.41 -14.79
C CYS A 88 22.10 -12.14 -16.13
N ILE A 89 21.50 -13.33 -16.19
CA ILE A 89 21.35 -14.12 -17.43
C ILE A 89 20.11 -13.77 -18.26
N GLY A 90 19.33 -12.75 -17.85
CA GLY A 90 18.14 -12.30 -18.59
C GLY A 90 16.99 -13.30 -18.66
N CYS A 91 16.81 -14.14 -17.64
CA CYS A 91 15.73 -15.13 -17.59
C CYS A 91 14.34 -14.58 -17.25
N GLU A 92 14.23 -13.29 -16.91
CA GLU A 92 12.97 -12.55 -16.67
C GLU A 92 12.04 -13.11 -15.57
N ARG A 93 12.50 -14.06 -14.76
CA ARG A 93 11.72 -14.63 -13.63
C ARG A 93 11.32 -13.57 -12.60
N CYS A 94 12.15 -12.54 -12.43
CA CYS A 94 11.89 -11.43 -11.52
C CYS A 94 10.63 -10.63 -11.88
N LEU A 95 10.26 -10.52 -13.17
CA LEU A 95 9.02 -9.85 -13.58
C LEU A 95 7.78 -10.58 -13.09
N LYS A 96 7.76 -11.91 -13.23
CA LYS A 96 6.63 -12.76 -12.81
C LYS A 96 6.50 -12.83 -11.29
N ALA A 97 7.63 -12.81 -10.58
CA ALA A 97 7.65 -12.86 -9.13
C ALA A 97 7.24 -11.52 -8.48
N CYS A 98 7.35 -10.41 -9.19
CA CYS A 98 7.05 -9.09 -8.64
C CYS A 98 5.52 -8.92 -8.44
N PRO A 99 5.01 -8.88 -7.20
CA PRO A 99 3.57 -8.69 -6.96
C PRO A 99 3.08 -7.28 -7.36
N MET A 100 4.02 -6.35 -7.53
CA MET A 100 3.78 -4.98 -8.01
C MET A 100 3.74 -4.90 -9.54
N GLY A 101 4.19 -5.93 -10.26
CA GLY A 101 4.26 -5.92 -11.73
C GLY A 101 5.25 -4.89 -12.29
N LEU A 102 6.36 -4.63 -11.58
CA LEU A 102 7.39 -3.70 -12.00
C LEU A 102 8.31 -4.33 -13.05
N ASP A 103 8.88 -3.50 -13.91
CA ASP A 103 9.97 -3.92 -14.80
C ASP A 103 11.29 -4.01 -14.03
N VAL A 104 11.43 -5.10 -13.28
CA VAL A 104 12.63 -5.39 -12.50
C VAL A 104 13.82 -5.67 -13.41
N HIS A 105 13.59 -6.26 -14.58
CA HIS A 105 14.67 -6.62 -15.51
C HIS A 105 15.31 -5.39 -16.16
N GLY A 106 14.48 -4.40 -16.54
CA GLY A 106 14.96 -3.08 -16.96
C GLY A 106 15.82 -2.42 -15.89
N GLY A 107 15.35 -2.40 -14.63
CA GLY A 107 16.09 -1.84 -13.49
C GLY A 107 17.47 -2.50 -13.25
N ILE A 108 17.60 -3.81 -13.50
CA ILE A 108 18.90 -4.51 -13.43
C ILE A 108 19.85 -4.00 -14.51
N ARG A 109 19.36 -3.81 -15.74
CA ARG A 109 20.17 -3.35 -16.88
C ARG A 109 20.60 -1.90 -16.74
N GLU A 110 19.74 -1.05 -16.19
CA GLU A 110 20.01 0.37 -15.95
C GLU A 110 20.83 0.60 -14.67
N GLY A 111 20.91 -0.39 -13.79
CA GLY A 111 21.59 -0.27 -12.50
C GLY A 111 20.79 0.53 -11.45
N ASP A 112 19.54 0.91 -11.75
CA ASP A 112 18.63 1.55 -10.81
C ASP A 112 17.42 0.65 -10.53
N MET A 113 17.41 0.09 -9.32
CA MET A 113 16.33 -0.78 -8.82
C MET A 113 15.29 0.01 -8.01
N GLU A 114 15.43 1.33 -7.91
CA GLU A 114 14.56 2.17 -7.10
C GLU A 114 13.28 2.55 -7.86
N SER A 115 12.14 2.09 -7.36
CA SER A 115 10.82 2.48 -7.89
C SER A 115 9.92 2.96 -6.76
N ALA A 116 9.12 4.00 -7.01
CA ALA A 116 8.15 4.54 -6.04
C ALA A 116 7.10 3.50 -5.63
N GLU A 117 6.84 2.52 -6.48
CA GLU A 117 5.85 1.47 -6.30
C GLU A 117 6.44 0.20 -5.66
N CYS A 118 7.76 0.10 -5.58
CA CYS A 118 8.41 -1.07 -5.01
C CYS A 118 8.13 -1.15 -3.51
N ILE A 119 7.47 -2.21 -3.05
CA ILE A 119 7.19 -2.42 -1.62
C ILE A 119 8.34 -3.09 -0.85
N LEU A 120 9.52 -3.25 -1.47
CA LEU A 120 10.71 -3.85 -0.87
C LEU A 120 10.48 -5.26 -0.28
N CYS A 121 9.59 -6.05 -0.89
CA CYS A 121 9.25 -7.41 -0.46
C CYS A 121 10.32 -8.48 -0.79
N ALA A 122 11.39 -8.12 -1.51
CA ALA A 122 12.47 -9.01 -1.94
C ALA A 122 12.10 -10.25 -2.79
N ALA A 123 10.84 -10.44 -3.19
CA ALA A 123 10.42 -11.58 -4.02
C ALA A 123 11.21 -11.74 -5.34
N CYS A 124 11.70 -10.64 -5.92
CA CYS A 124 12.55 -10.70 -7.10
C CYS A 124 13.94 -11.27 -6.81
N ALA A 125 14.50 -11.03 -5.62
CA ALA A 125 15.76 -11.62 -5.19
C ALA A 125 15.60 -13.12 -4.96
N ASP A 126 14.53 -13.54 -4.29
CA ASP A 126 14.23 -14.95 -4.01
C ASP A 126 14.02 -15.77 -5.31
N ALA A 127 13.40 -15.15 -6.33
CA ALA A 127 13.16 -15.80 -7.60
C ALA A 127 14.38 -15.86 -8.53
N CYS A 128 15.47 -15.14 -8.22
CA CYS A 128 16.64 -15.05 -9.08
C CYS A 128 17.56 -16.27 -8.91
N PRO A 129 17.71 -17.13 -9.94
CA PRO A 129 18.53 -18.34 -9.82
C PRO A 129 20.03 -18.03 -9.65
N GLU A 130 20.50 -16.94 -10.26
CA GLU A 130 21.90 -16.52 -10.23
C GLU A 130 22.24 -15.63 -9.04
N GLY A 131 21.25 -15.27 -8.20
CA GLY A 131 21.46 -14.33 -7.09
C GLY A 131 21.95 -12.95 -7.54
N ALA A 132 21.54 -12.51 -8.74
CA ALA A 132 21.92 -11.22 -9.31
C ALA A 132 21.27 -10.02 -8.59
N ILE A 133 20.23 -10.25 -7.78
CA ILE A 133 19.53 -9.22 -7.01
C ILE A 133 19.77 -9.48 -5.52
N THR A 134 20.14 -8.44 -4.78
CA THR A 134 20.39 -8.48 -3.34
C THR A 134 19.61 -7.36 -2.65
N TYR A 135 19.34 -7.51 -1.35
CA TYR A 135 18.79 -6.44 -0.52
C TYR A 135 19.78 -6.09 0.59
N GLY A 136 19.77 -4.83 1.01
CA GLY A 136 20.64 -4.35 2.08
C GLY A 136 20.26 -2.96 2.57
N ILE A 137 20.79 -2.55 3.71
CA ILE A 137 20.59 -1.21 4.26
C ILE A 137 21.73 -0.32 3.75
N ARG A 138 21.39 0.66 2.91
CA ARG A 138 22.37 1.64 2.38
C ARG A 138 21.76 3.04 2.28
N GLY A 139 22.58 4.06 2.57
CA GLY A 139 22.28 5.46 2.26
C GLY A 139 22.46 5.71 0.76
N ARG A 140 21.86 6.78 0.24
CA ARG A 140 22.11 7.24 -1.14
C ARG A 140 23.21 8.29 -1.12
#